data_AF-A0A950FRI9-F1
#
_entry.id   AF-A0A950FRI9-F1
#
_cell.length_a   1.000
_cell.length_b   1.000
_cell.length_c   1.000
_cell.angle_alpha   90.00
_cell.angle_beta   90.00
_cell.angle_gamma   90.00
#
_symmetry.space_group_name_H-M   'P 1'
#
loop_
_entity.id
_entity.type
_entity.pdbx_description
1 polymer ?
#
loop_
_entity_poly.entity_id
_entity_poly.type
_entity_poly.pdbx_seq_one_letter_code
_entity_poly.pdbx_strand_id
1 'polypeptide(L)'
;AQRDAYGHVRLADVPLGMVLRDAVRARVKEIGIDATIVPKDIGYELRSAKPIPFDAEYTRTLGYGAVRYLLGGGSGALIALAGGRIVPVTLQEMVDPETGRVRVRMVDVTTESYEVARKYMIRLEKPDLTEPRLSRLSAQTNLDPEAFEAHFQRLFEDGAA
;
A
#
# COMPACT_ATOMS: atom_id res chain seq x y z
N ALA A 1 -16.36 1.30 16.90
CA ALA A 1 -15.97 2.23 15.81
C ALA A 1 -17.20 2.56 14.98
N GLN A 2 -17.37 3.82 14.58
CA GLN A 2 -18.47 4.24 13.72
C GLN A 2 -18.33 3.55 12.35
N ARG A 3 -19.43 3.01 11.81
CA ARG A 3 -19.47 2.37 10.49
C ARG A 3 -20.09 3.32 9.48
N ASP A 4 -19.67 3.25 8.22
CA ASP A 4 -20.30 3.98 7.11
C ASP A 4 -21.64 3.31 6.70
N ALA A 5 -22.32 3.89 5.71
CA ALA A 5 -23.60 3.39 5.19
C ALA A 5 -23.50 1.97 4.58
N TYR A 6 -22.30 1.47 4.31
CA TYR A 6 -22.02 0.15 3.76
C TYR A 6 -21.48 -0.83 4.83
N GLY A 7 -21.39 -0.38 6.08
CA GLY A 7 -20.92 -1.16 7.23
C GLY A 7 -19.40 -1.20 7.38
N HIS A 8 -18.62 -0.41 6.64
CA HIS A 8 -17.16 -0.36 6.80
C HIS A 8 -16.77 0.47 8.01
N VAL A 9 -15.70 0.07 8.70
CA VAL A 9 -15.11 0.89 9.76
C VAL A 9 -14.62 2.20 9.15
N ARG A 10 -15.00 3.33 9.73
CA ARG A 10 -14.45 4.63 9.34
C ARG A 10 -13.00 4.75 9.81
N LEU A 11 -12.07 4.26 9.00
CA LEU A 11 -10.64 4.33 9.29
C LEU A 11 -10.13 5.78 9.43
N ALA A 12 -10.80 6.74 8.77
CA ALA A 12 -10.50 8.17 8.91
C ALA A 12 -10.75 8.70 10.33
N ASP A 13 -11.61 8.05 11.12
CA ASP A 13 -11.88 8.44 12.51
C ASP A 13 -10.86 7.80 13.48
N VAL A 14 -10.01 6.89 12.98
CA VAL A 14 -8.94 6.27 13.77
C VAL A 14 -7.68 7.10 13.57
N PRO A 15 -7.04 7.62 14.64
CA PRO A 15 -5.81 8.42 14.53
C PRO A 15 -4.60 7.52 14.29
N LEU A 16 -4.61 6.77 13.18
CA LEU A 16 -3.63 5.72 12.87
C LEU A 16 -2.20 6.30 12.82
N GLY A 17 -2.01 7.47 12.22
CA GLY A 17 -0.71 8.14 12.17
C GLY A 17 -0.13 8.40 13.56
N MET A 18 -0.97 8.76 14.53
CA MET A 18 -0.55 9.00 15.92
C MET A 18 -0.17 7.70 16.63
N VAL A 19 -0.99 6.65 16.46
CA VAL A 19 -0.72 5.32 17.02
C VAL A 19 0.60 4.76 16.48
N LEU A 20 0.81 4.84 15.16
CA LEU A 20 2.06 4.39 14.53
C LEU A 20 3.25 5.23 14.96
N ARG A 21 3.13 6.56 15.02
CA ARG A 21 4.19 7.45 15.53
C ARG A 21 4.63 7.02 16.93
N ASP A 22 3.68 6.79 17.83
CA ASP A 22 3.96 6.47 19.23
C ASP A 22 4.66 5.10 19.35
N ALA A 23 4.17 4.10 18.61
CA ALA A 23 4.80 2.79 18.55
C ALA A 23 6.22 2.84 17.97
N VAL A 24 6.42 3.47 16.81
CA VAL A 24 7.74 3.56 16.17
C VAL A 24 8.72 4.32 17.07
N ARG A 25 8.29 5.45 17.65
CA ARG A 25 9.12 6.26 18.56
C ARG A 25 9.55 5.48 19.80
N ALA A 26 8.65 4.69 20.39
CA ALA A 26 9.01 3.82 21.51
C ALA A 26 10.07 2.79 21.08
N ARG A 27 9.85 2.09 19.96
CA ARG A 27 10.74 1.04 19.45
C ARG A 27 12.14 1.54 19.08
N VAL A 28 12.25 2.70 18.41
CA VAL A 28 13.58 3.24 18.05
C VAL A 28 14.34 3.77 19.26
N LYS A 29 13.62 4.28 20.28
CA LYS A 29 14.23 4.71 21.54
C LYS A 29 14.82 3.54 22.34
N GLU A 30 14.19 2.36 22.30
CA GLU A 30 14.73 1.15 22.94
C GLU A 30 16.14 0.79 22.44
N ILE A 31 16.39 1.02 21.14
CA ILE A 31 17.70 0.79 20.51
C ILE A 31 18.60 2.04 20.52
N GLY A 32 18.28 3.04 21.35
CA GLY A 32 19.12 4.23 21.55
C GLY A 32 19.03 5.29 20.45
N ILE A 33 18.08 5.18 19.51
CA ILE A 33 17.88 6.18 18.46
C ILE A 33 16.87 7.23 18.96
N ASP A 34 17.32 8.47 19.08
CA ASP A 34 16.44 9.62 19.32
C ASP A 34 15.99 10.23 17.98
N ALA A 35 14.74 9.95 17.59
CA ALA A 35 14.18 10.39 16.33
C ALA A 35 12.91 11.23 16.55
N THR A 36 12.87 12.40 15.89
CA THR A 36 11.64 13.18 15.79
C THR A 36 10.75 12.60 14.70
N ILE A 37 9.59 12.08 15.08
CA ILE A 37 8.62 11.48 14.15
C ILE A 37 7.35 12.32 14.15
N VAL A 38 6.99 12.84 12.98
CA VAL A 38 5.81 13.69 12.77
C VAL A 38 4.86 13.00 11.78
N PRO A 39 3.65 12.61 12.20
CA PRO A 39 2.67 12.04 11.31
C PRO A 39 2.10 13.14 10.42
N LYS A 40 1.89 12.80 9.15
CA LYS A 40 1.28 13.70 8.17
C LYS A 40 0.18 12.93 7.45
N ASP A 41 -1.06 13.32 7.71
CA ASP A 41 -2.20 12.81 6.98
C ASP A 41 -2.38 13.65 5.72
N ILE A 42 -2.35 12.99 4.56
CA ILE A 42 -2.56 13.61 3.25
C ILE A 42 -3.65 12.83 2.54
N GLY A 43 -4.71 13.50 2.13
CA GLY A 43 -5.85 12.81 1.52
C GLY A 43 -6.73 13.74 0.72
N TYR A 44 -7.40 14.68 1.40
CA TYR A 44 -8.30 15.64 0.74
C TYR A 44 -7.54 16.48 -0.31
N GLU A 45 -6.33 16.90 0.02
CA GLU A 45 -5.46 17.69 -0.85
C GLU A 45 -5.15 16.97 -2.16
N LEU A 46 -4.94 15.64 -2.10
CA LEU A 46 -4.63 14.82 -3.26
C LEU A 46 -5.88 14.43 -4.05
N ARG A 47 -7.00 14.14 -3.36
CA ARG A 47 -8.26 13.76 -4.01
C ARG A 47 -8.94 14.91 -4.74
N SER A 48 -8.68 16.15 -4.29
CA SER A 48 -9.25 17.36 -4.89
C SER A 48 -8.25 18.11 -5.77
N ALA A 49 -7.07 17.55 -6.00
CA ALA A 49 -6.12 18.10 -6.96
C ALA A 49 -6.68 18.04 -8.40
N LYS A 50 -6.22 18.97 -9.25
CA LYS A 50 -6.56 18.91 -10.68
C LYS A 50 -5.95 17.65 -11.31
N PRO A 51 -6.68 16.95 -12.20
CA PRO A 51 -6.15 15.76 -12.87
C PRO A 51 -4.90 16.11 -13.69
N ILE A 52 -3.92 15.22 -13.69
CA ILE A 52 -2.76 15.33 -14.59
C ILE A 52 -3.17 14.92 -16.02
N PRO A 53 -2.33 15.17 -17.06
CA PRO A 53 -2.68 14.81 -18.44
C PRO A 53 -3.06 13.34 -18.61
N PHE A 54 -2.38 12.43 -17.90
CA PHE A 54 -2.71 11.01 -17.88
C PHE A 54 -4.16 10.76 -17.40
N ASP A 55 -4.55 11.33 -16.27
CA ASP A 55 -5.91 11.17 -15.73
C ASP A 55 -6.97 11.71 -16.70
N ALA A 56 -6.69 12.86 -17.33
CA ALA A 56 -7.60 13.48 -18.28
C ALA A 56 -7.79 12.63 -19.55
N GLU A 57 -6.71 12.06 -20.09
CA GLU A 57 -6.77 11.16 -21.24
C GLU A 57 -7.45 9.83 -20.89
N TYR A 58 -7.07 9.25 -19.75
CA TYR A 58 -7.61 7.99 -19.26
C TYR A 58 -9.13 8.08 -19.04
N THR A 59 -9.59 9.09 -18.31
CA THR A 59 -11.03 9.28 -18.01
C THR A 59 -11.84 9.64 -19.25
N ARG A 60 -11.28 10.41 -20.20
CA ARG A 60 -11.91 10.66 -21.51
C ARG A 60 -12.13 9.36 -22.27
N THR A 61 -11.12 8.48 -22.30
CA THR A 61 -11.19 7.19 -22.98
C THR A 61 -12.21 6.26 -22.32
N LEU A 62 -12.25 6.21 -20.99
CA LEU A 62 -13.27 5.45 -20.25
C LEU A 62 -14.69 5.97 -20.55
N GLY A 63 -14.90 7.29 -20.55
CA GLY A 63 -16.19 7.91 -20.86
C GLY A 63 -16.67 7.59 -22.27
N TYR A 64 -15.77 7.70 -23.26
CA TYR A 64 -16.06 7.28 -24.64
C TYR A 64 -16.45 5.79 -24.70
N GLY A 65 -15.70 4.94 -24.00
CA GLY A 65 -15.97 3.51 -23.93
C GLY A 65 -17.34 3.18 -23.33
N ALA A 66 -17.76 3.91 -22.28
CA ALA A 66 -19.07 3.76 -21.67
C ALA A 66 -20.21 4.12 -22.62
N VAL A 67 -20.12 5.27 -23.28
CA VAL A 67 -21.14 5.70 -24.26
C VAL A 67 -21.23 4.69 -25.40
N ARG A 68 -20.08 4.28 -25.97
CA ARG A 68 -20.04 3.29 -27.05
C ARG A 68 -20.65 1.95 -26.63
N TYR A 69 -20.36 1.48 -25.42
CA TYR A 69 -20.90 0.22 -24.91
C TYR A 69 -22.42 0.27 -24.76
N LEU A 70 -22.96 1.36 -24.20
CA LEU A 70 -24.40 1.58 -24.05
C LEU A 70 -25.11 1.69 -25.41
N LEU A 71 -24.56 2.45 -26.36
CA LEU A 71 -25.12 2.58 -27.71
C LEU A 71 -25.11 1.26 -28.49
N GLY A 72 -24.15 0.38 -28.18
CA GLY A 72 -24.11 -0.99 -28.70
C GLY A 72 -25.08 -1.95 -28.03
N GLY A 73 -25.96 -1.48 -27.13
CA GLY A 73 -26.92 -2.29 -26.39
C GLY A 73 -26.37 -2.99 -25.15
N GLY A 74 -25.11 -2.71 -24.76
CA GLY A 74 -24.51 -3.22 -23.53
C GLY A 74 -25.11 -2.59 -22.28
N SER A 75 -25.08 -3.31 -21.16
CA SER A 75 -25.48 -2.81 -19.84
C SER A 75 -24.81 -3.61 -18.72
N GLY A 76 -24.85 -3.11 -17.48
CA GLY A 76 -24.39 -3.88 -16.31
C GLY A 76 -22.89 -4.19 -16.27
N ALA A 77 -22.04 -3.30 -16.80
CA ALA A 77 -20.59 -3.49 -16.82
C ALA A 77 -19.83 -2.23 -16.37
N LEU A 78 -18.68 -2.45 -15.73
CA LEU A 78 -17.64 -1.44 -15.53
C LEU A 78 -16.78 -1.38 -16.79
N ILE A 79 -16.53 -0.16 -17.29
CA ILE A 79 -15.58 0.03 -18.38
C ILE A 79 -14.17 0.13 -17.82
N ALA A 80 -13.29 -0.72 -18.31
CA ALA A 80 -11.87 -0.72 -17.98
C ALA A 80 -11.02 -0.45 -19.24
N LEU A 81 -9.75 -0.10 -19.03
CA LEU A 81 -8.73 -0.02 -20.08
C LEU A 81 -7.64 -1.05 -19.76
N ALA A 82 -7.43 -2.00 -20.65
CA ALA A 82 -6.39 -3.02 -20.52
C ALA A 82 -5.59 -3.11 -21.82
N GLY A 83 -4.26 -2.95 -21.75
CA GLY A 83 -3.40 -2.97 -22.93
C GLY A 83 -3.81 -1.94 -24.01
N GLY A 84 -4.29 -0.76 -23.60
CA GLY A 84 -4.77 0.29 -24.51
C GLY A 84 -6.14 0.03 -25.14
N ARG A 85 -6.85 -1.03 -24.72
CA ARG A 85 -8.17 -1.40 -25.26
C ARG A 85 -9.26 -1.21 -24.22
N ILE A 86 -10.41 -0.71 -24.66
CA ILE A 86 -11.62 -0.63 -23.84
C ILE A 86 -12.15 -2.05 -23.64
N VAL A 87 -12.25 -2.47 -22.38
CA VAL A 87 -12.74 -3.79 -21.97
C VAL A 87 -13.92 -3.60 -21.02
N PRO A 88 -15.14 -4.01 -21.39
CA PRO A 88 -16.26 -4.11 -20.45
C PRO A 88 -16.03 -5.29 -19.51
N VAL A 89 -16.11 -5.06 -18.21
CA VAL A 89 -16.08 -6.09 -17.16
C VAL A 89 -17.46 -6.12 -16.51
N THR A 90 -18.15 -7.25 -16.59
CA THR A 90 -19.52 -7.35 -16.08
C THR A 90 -19.55 -7.23 -14.57
N LEU A 91 -20.62 -6.65 -14.02
CA LEU A 91 -20.77 -6.56 -12.57
C LEU A 91 -20.81 -7.95 -11.92
N GLN A 92 -21.35 -8.96 -12.61
CA GLN A 92 -21.36 -10.35 -12.16
C GLN A 92 -19.95 -10.92 -11.98
N GLU A 93 -19.01 -10.60 -12.87
CA GLU A 93 -17.61 -11.01 -12.73
C GLU A 93 -16.90 -10.32 -11.56
N MET A 94 -17.37 -9.14 -11.14
CA MET A 94 -16.75 -8.36 -10.07
C MET A 94 -17.27 -8.73 -8.68
N VAL A 95 -18.51 -9.20 -8.61
CA VAL A 95 -19.18 -9.54 -7.36
C VAL A 95 -18.70 -10.89 -6.85
N ASP A 96 -18.38 -10.92 -5.56
CA ASP A 96 -18.17 -12.15 -4.81
C ASP A 96 -19.51 -12.86 -4.61
N PRO A 97 -19.66 -14.13 -5.05
CA PRO A 97 -20.94 -14.84 -4.99
C PRO A 97 -21.39 -15.16 -3.56
N GLU A 98 -20.49 -15.24 -2.59
CA GLU A 98 -20.82 -15.55 -1.19
C GLU A 98 -21.26 -14.29 -0.44
N THR A 99 -20.56 -13.17 -0.66
CA THR A 99 -20.82 -11.93 0.08
C THR A 99 -21.76 -10.97 -0.64
N GLY A 100 -21.98 -11.15 -1.95
CA GLY A 100 -22.76 -10.25 -2.79
C GLY A 100 -22.12 -8.87 -2.98
N ARG A 101 -20.86 -8.70 -2.59
CA ARG A 101 -20.12 -7.42 -2.67
C ARG A 101 -19.08 -7.47 -3.77
N VAL A 102 -18.73 -6.31 -4.33
CA VAL A 102 -17.59 -6.20 -5.25
C VAL A 102 -16.31 -6.58 -4.50
N ARG A 103 -15.52 -7.48 -5.09
CA ARG A 103 -14.25 -7.94 -4.53
C ARG A 103 -13.26 -6.79 -4.38
N VAL A 104 -12.64 -6.69 -3.20
CA VAL A 104 -11.52 -5.77 -2.97
C VAL A 104 -10.25 -6.43 -3.52
N ARG A 105 -9.61 -5.79 -4.50
CA ARG A 105 -8.34 -6.27 -5.05
C ARG A 105 -7.18 -5.84 -4.15
N MET A 106 -6.60 -6.79 -3.43
CA MET A 106 -5.39 -6.57 -2.64
C MET A 106 -4.17 -6.40 -3.55
N VAL A 107 -3.10 -5.84 -3.00
CA VAL A 107 -1.80 -5.83 -3.69
C VAL A 107 -1.32 -7.26 -3.84
N ASP A 108 -0.95 -7.64 -5.07
CA ASP A 108 -0.34 -8.92 -5.34
C ASP A 108 1.19 -8.80 -5.18
N VAL A 109 1.68 -9.36 -4.07
CA VAL A 109 3.09 -9.35 -3.68
C VAL A 109 3.96 -10.30 -4.51
N THR A 110 3.36 -11.07 -5.42
CA THR A 110 4.07 -12.00 -6.33
C THR A 110 4.41 -11.38 -7.68
N THR A 111 3.90 -10.18 -7.97
CA THR A 111 4.16 -9.50 -9.25
C THR A 111 5.58 -8.93 -9.34
N GLU A 112 6.12 -8.86 -10.55
CA GLU A 112 7.41 -8.23 -10.82
C GLU A 112 7.41 -6.76 -10.40
N SER A 113 6.26 -6.08 -10.54
CA SER A 113 6.10 -4.69 -10.11
C SER A 113 6.34 -4.52 -8.61
N TYR A 114 5.83 -5.45 -7.81
CA TYR A 114 6.05 -5.48 -6.37
C TYR A 114 7.49 -5.88 -6.04
N GLU A 115 8.03 -6.90 -6.70
CA GLU A 115 9.42 -7.34 -6.48
C GLU A 115 10.40 -6.19 -6.74
N VAL A 116 10.26 -5.51 -7.88
CA VAL A 116 11.10 -4.36 -8.25
C VAL A 116 10.94 -3.24 -7.21
N ALA A 117 9.71 -2.84 -6.89
CA ALA A 117 9.48 -1.82 -5.87
C ALA A 117 10.15 -2.18 -4.55
N ARG A 118 10.04 -3.45 -4.13
CA ARG A 118 10.64 -3.95 -2.89
C ARG A 118 12.17 -3.90 -2.91
N LYS A 119 12.84 -4.15 -4.05
CA LYS A 119 14.30 -4.02 -4.16
C LYS A 119 14.80 -2.58 -4.08
N TYR A 120 13.97 -1.59 -4.41
CA TYR A 120 14.32 -0.17 -4.30
C TYR A 120 13.97 0.46 -2.94
N MET A 121 13.25 -0.25 -2.06
CA MET A 121 12.97 0.24 -0.72
C MET A 121 14.24 0.26 0.14
N ILE A 122 14.48 1.36 0.84
CA ILE A 122 15.51 1.43 1.87
C ILE A 122 14.99 0.68 3.10
N ARG A 123 15.61 -0.46 3.41
CA ARG A 123 15.24 -1.36 4.52
C ARG A 123 16.44 -2.21 4.90
N LEU A 124 16.38 -2.82 6.08
CA LEU A 124 17.31 -3.90 6.43
C LEU A 124 17.06 -5.13 5.53
N GLU A 125 18.15 -5.67 5.03
CA GLU A 125 18.22 -6.95 4.34
C GLU A 125 19.14 -7.92 5.09
N LYS A 126 19.02 -9.22 4.81
CA LYS A 126 19.81 -10.25 5.48
C LYS A 126 21.34 -9.99 5.42
N PRO A 127 21.92 -9.50 4.30
CA PRO A 127 23.34 -9.14 4.25
C PRO A 127 23.73 -7.98 5.18
N ASP A 128 22.79 -7.14 5.62
CA ASP A 128 23.07 -6.05 6.55
C ASP A 128 23.36 -6.55 7.97
N LEU A 129 22.95 -7.78 8.28
CA LEU A 129 23.30 -8.48 9.53
C LEU A 129 24.66 -9.19 9.44
N THR A 130 25.47 -8.91 8.42
CA THR A 130 26.81 -9.50 8.24
C THR A 130 27.88 -8.42 8.09
N GLU A 131 29.13 -8.76 8.40
CA GLU A 131 30.24 -7.81 8.30
C GLU A 131 30.61 -7.49 6.84
N PRO A 132 31.03 -6.24 6.53
CA PRO A 132 31.32 -5.15 7.46
C PRO A 132 30.12 -4.24 7.79
N ARG A 133 28.89 -4.61 7.36
CA ARG A 133 27.70 -3.74 7.53
C ARG A 133 27.15 -3.81 8.94
N LEU A 134 27.15 -4.99 9.54
CA LEU A 134 26.66 -5.22 10.89
C LEU A 134 27.27 -4.25 11.90
N SER A 135 28.60 -4.21 12.01
CA SER A 135 29.30 -3.30 12.93
C SER A 135 29.01 -1.82 12.64
N ARG A 136 28.79 -1.43 11.39
CA ARG A 136 28.49 -0.04 11.03
C ARG A 136 27.08 0.36 11.45
N LEU A 137 26.12 -0.55 11.29
CA LEU A 137 24.71 -0.32 11.64
C LEU A 137 24.48 -0.39 13.15
N SER A 138 25.09 -1.36 13.85
CA SER A 138 24.99 -1.48 15.31
C SER A 138 25.58 -0.25 16.00
N ALA A 139 26.66 0.34 15.48
CA ALA A 139 27.25 1.57 15.98
C ALA A 139 26.33 2.81 15.91
N GLN A 140 25.21 2.76 15.16
CA GLN A 140 24.17 3.81 15.17
C GLN A 140 23.12 3.60 16.27
N THR A 141 23.28 2.55 17.07
CA THR A 141 22.36 2.12 18.13
C THR A 141 23.12 1.95 19.45
N ASN A 142 22.40 1.63 20.52
CA ASN A 142 22.99 1.20 21.79
C ASN A 142 23.25 -0.31 21.87
N LEU A 143 23.04 -1.06 20.78
CA LEU A 143 23.26 -2.50 20.71
C LEU A 143 24.66 -2.79 20.17
N ASP A 144 25.33 -3.80 20.75
CA ASP A 144 26.52 -4.39 20.13
C ASP A 144 26.13 -5.22 18.88
N PRO A 145 27.10 -5.62 18.03
CA PRO A 145 26.82 -6.39 16.81
C PRO A 145 25.98 -7.66 17.04
N GLU A 146 26.25 -8.43 18.09
CA GLU A 146 25.56 -9.69 18.37
C GLU A 146 24.10 -9.44 18.79
N ALA A 147 23.88 -8.47 19.69
CA ALA A 147 22.55 -8.06 20.11
C ALA A 147 21.74 -7.43 18.96
N PHE A 148 22.39 -6.66 18.08
CA PHE A 148 21.75 -6.08 16.91
C PHE A 148 21.27 -7.16 15.93
N GLU A 149 22.14 -8.12 15.60
CA GLU A 149 21.77 -9.27 14.76
C GLU A 149 20.58 -10.02 15.36
N ALA A 150 20.67 -10.42 16.63
CA ALA A 150 19.60 -11.14 17.32
C ALA A 150 18.27 -10.36 17.32
N HIS A 151 18.31 -9.04 17.47
CA HIS A 151 17.11 -8.20 17.48
C HIS A 151 16.38 -8.17 16.11
N PHE A 152 17.15 -8.13 15.03
CA PHE A 152 16.62 -7.93 13.66
C PHE A 152 16.54 -9.21 12.82
N GLN A 153 17.16 -10.31 13.24
CA GLN A 153 17.14 -11.58 12.52
C GLN A 153 15.71 -12.10 12.29
N ARG A 154 14.81 -11.89 13.26
CA ARG A 154 13.38 -12.23 13.16
C ARG A 154 12.65 -11.61 11.97
N LEU A 155 13.19 -10.54 11.36
CA LEU A 155 12.60 -9.93 10.16
C LEU A 155 12.78 -10.80 8.91
N PHE A 156 13.63 -11.83 8.99
CA PHE A 156 14.00 -12.70 7.88
C PHE A 156 13.63 -14.18 8.14
N GLU A 157 12.88 -14.45 9.19
CA GLU A 157 12.27 -15.76 9.43
C GLU A 157 11.05 -15.94 8.51
N ASP A 158 10.87 -17.15 7.96
CA ASP A 158 9.79 -17.44 7.01
C ASP A 158 8.42 -17.19 7.65
N GLY A 159 7.63 -16.27 7.06
CA GLY A 159 6.31 -15.85 7.54
C GLY A 159 6.18 -14.37 7.92
N ALA A 160 7.25 -13.57 7.81
CA ALA A 160 7.22 -12.13 8.07
C ALA A 160 6.93 -11.23 6.83
N ALA A 161 6.49 -11.80 5.71
CA ALA A 161 6.17 -11.08 4.48
C ALA A 161 4.76 -11.43 3.97
#